data_AF-A0A3D3ZG35-F1
#
_entry.id   AF-A0A3D3ZG35-F1
#
_cell.length_a   1.000
_cell.length_b   1.000
_cell.length_c   1.000
_cell.angle_alpha   90.00
_cell.angle_beta   90.00
_cell.angle_gamma   90.00
#
_symmetry.space_group_name_H-M   'P 1'
#
loop_
_entity.id
_entity.type
_entity.pdbx_description
1 polymer ?
#
loop_
_entity_poly.entity_id
_entity_poly.type
_entity_poly.pdbx_seq_one_letter_code
_entity_poly.pdbx_strand_id
1 'polypeptide(L)' 'MELIKTNHIDASVCPIARTAEIISGKWTLLIIRDLASGVKRFNQLERSLHGISPKTLSERLRSLEEEGVI' A
#
# COMPACT_ATOMS: atom_id res chain seq x y z
N MET A 1 25.59 -6.94 19.18
CA MET A 1 24.93 -6.62 17.90
C MET A 1 23.69 -5.82 18.25
N GLU A 2 23.90 -4.54 18.57
CA GLU A 2 22.80 -3.63 18.92
C GLU A 2 21.89 -3.50 17.71
N LEU A 3 20.63 -3.84 17.93
CA LEU A 3 19.56 -3.57 16.99
C LEU A 3 19.54 -2.07 16.77
N ILE A 4 19.67 -1.67 15.51
CA ILE A 4 19.50 -0.31 15.02
C ILE A 4 18.20 0.19 15.66
N LYS A 5 18.30 1.12 16.62
CA LYS A 5 17.15 1.88 17.08
C LYS A 5 16.66 2.61 15.85
N THR A 6 15.60 2.11 15.22
CA THR A 6 14.88 2.85 14.20
C THR A 6 14.49 4.15 14.89
N ASN A 7 15.15 5.23 14.50
CA ASN A 7 14.82 6.56 14.97
C ASN A 7 13.31 6.67 14.72
N HIS A 8 12.51 6.81 15.78
CA HIS A 8 11.06 6.85 15.66
C HIS A 8 10.75 8.18 14.97
N ILE A 9 10.70 8.17 13.63
CA ILE A 9 10.41 9.37 12.86
C ILE A 9 8.92 9.62 13.06
N ASP A 10 8.61 10.69 13.78
CA ASP A 10 7.24 11.12 13.97
C ASP A 10 6.63 11.47 12.61
N ALA A 11 5.67 10.66 12.15
CA ALA A 11 5.02 10.83 10.86
C ALA A 11 4.22 12.13 10.78
N SER A 12 3.93 12.77 11.93
CA SER A 12 3.32 14.11 11.95
C SER A 12 4.27 15.22 11.46
N VAL A 13 5.59 15.00 11.52
CA VAL A 13 6.61 16.02 11.18
C VAL A 13 7.36 15.68 9.89
N CYS A 14 7.47 14.40 9.52
CA CYS A 14 8.21 13.97 8.34
C CYS A 14 7.29 13.48 7.21
N PRO A 15 7.20 14.20 6.09
CA PRO A 15 6.38 13.79 4.94
C PRO A 15 6.78 12.42 4.38
N ILE A 16 8.07 12.10 4.38
CA ILE A 16 8.57 10.80 3.89
C ILE A 16 8.07 9.66 4.77
N ALA A 17 8.10 9.83 6.10
CA ALA A 17 7.60 8.83 7.03
C ALA A 17 6.09 8.64 6.86
N ARG A 18 5.33 9.74 6.72
CA ARG A 18 3.89 9.66 6.45
C ARG A 18 3.59 8.94 5.14
N THR A 19 4.31 9.23 4.05
CA THR A 19 4.15 8.50 2.79
C THR A 19 4.47 7.02 2.98
N ALA A 20 5.57 6.70 3.66
CA ALA A 20 5.98 5.32 3.92
C ALA A 20 4.93 4.55 4.73
N GLU A 21 4.27 5.17 5.72
CA GLU A 21 3.15 4.54 6.45
C GLU A 21 2.03 4.10 5.51
N ILE A 22 1.65 4.96 4.54
CA ILE A 22 0.59 4.67 3.57
C ILE A 22 1.01 3.54 2.60
N ILE A 23 2.23 3.61 2.05
CA ILE A 23 2.64 2.70 0.94
C ILE A 23 3.32 1.40 1.40
N SER A 24 3.77 1.29 2.65
CA SER A 24 4.56 0.14 3.15
C SER A 24 3.76 -1.15 3.32
N GLY A 25 2.43 -1.08 3.21
CA GLY A 25 1.56 -2.25 3.28
C GLY A 25 1.93 -3.33 2.25
N LYS A 26 1.96 -4.59 2.69
CA LYS A 26 2.07 -5.73 1.76
C LYS A 26 0.96 -5.59 0.71
N TRP A 27 1.33 -5.71 -0.56
CA TRP A 27 0.51 -5.52 -1.76
C TRP A 27 0.26 -4.08 -2.21
N THR A 28 0.37 -3.06 -1.35
CA THR A 28 0.01 -1.67 -1.68
C THR A 28 0.72 -1.16 -2.92
N LEU A 29 2.06 -1.26 -2.96
CA LEU A 29 2.84 -0.82 -4.13
C LEU A 29 2.53 -1.61 -5.40
N LEU A 30 2.13 -2.88 -5.29
CA LEU A 30 1.77 -3.70 -6.45
C LEU A 30 0.39 -3.32 -7.01
N ILE A 31 -0.56 -2.99 -6.13
CA ILE A 31 -1.87 -2.44 -6.52
C ILE A 31 -1.67 -1.11 -7.25
N ILE A 32 -0.89 -0.19 -6.67
CA ILE A 32 -0.59 1.11 -7.28
C ILE A 32 0.08 0.93 -8.65
N ARG A 33 1.08 0.04 -8.76
CA ARG A 33 1.73 -0.30 -10.04
C ARG A 33 0.71 -0.74 -11.10
N ASP A 34 -0.22 -1.63 -10.74
CA ASP A 34 -1.18 -2.17 -11.69
C ASP A 34 -2.18 -1.11 -12.16
N LEU A 35 -2.65 -0.26 -11.24
CA LEU A 35 -3.56 0.85 -11.53
C LEU A 35 -2.89 2.01 -12.27
N ALA A 36 -1.59 2.23 -12.07
CA ALA A 36 -0.81 3.21 -12.84
C ALA A 36 -0.77 2.88 -14.34
N SER A 37 -1.00 1.62 -14.73
CA SER A 37 -1.15 1.22 -16.14
C SER A 37 -2.54 1.47 -16.72
N GLY A 38 -3.46 2.01 -15.92
CA GLY A 38 -4.86 2.30 -16.28
C GLY A 38 -5.86 1.50 -15.44
N VAL A 39 -7.14 1.80 -15.65
CA VAL A 39 -8.26 1.21 -14.89
C VAL A 39 -8.26 -0.32 -14.99
N LYS A 40 -8.37 -0.99 -13.85
CA LYS A 40 -8.50 -2.45 -13.74
C LYS A 40 -9.77 -2.81 -12.99
N ARG A 41 -10.43 -3.88 -13.40
CA ARG A 41 -11.48 -4.51 -12.60
C ARG A 41 -10.86 -5.27 -11.42
N PHE A 42 -11.62 -5.44 -10.35
CA PHE A 42 -11.20 -6.18 -9.15
C PHE A 42 -10.56 -7.54 -9.49
N ASN A 43 -11.25 -8.38 -10.27
CA ASN A 43 -10.75 -9.71 -10.64
C ASN A 43 -9.47 -9.67 -11.50
N GLN A 44 -9.18 -8.56 -12.18
CA GLN A 44 -7.91 -8.41 -12.91
C GLN A 44 -6.76 -8.14 -11.93
N LEU A 45 -6.99 -7.29 -10.91
CA LEU A 45 -6.03 -7.04 -9.84
C LEU A 45 -5.79 -8.28 -8.98
N GLU A 46 -6.84 -9.01 -8.63
CA GLU A 46 -6.70 -10.25 -7.84
C GLU A 46 -5.84 -11.29 -8.57
N ARG A 47 -6.02 -11.42 -9.89
CA ARG A 47 -5.25 -12.36 -10.72
C ARG A 47 -3.79 -11.94 -10.91
N SER A 48 -3.51 -10.64 -11.02
CA SER A 48 -2.13 -10.14 -11.15
C SER A 48 -1.33 -10.23 -9.85
N LEU A 49 -2.02 -10.24 -8.71
CA LEU A 49 -1.45 -10.30 -7.37
C LEU A 49 -1.51 -11.73 -6.80
N HIS A 50 -0.73 -12.64 -7.39
CA HIS A 50 -0.76 -14.05 -7.02
C HIS A 50 -0.57 -14.27 -5.50
N GLY A 51 -1.58 -14.87 -4.85
CA GLY A 51 -1.57 -15.15 -3.41
C GLY A 51 -2.18 -14.05 -2.53
N ILE A 52 -2.70 -12.96 -3.08
CA ILE A 52 -3.56 -12.05 -2.33
C ILE A 52 -4.93 -12.71 -2.09
N SER A 53 -5.51 -12.53 -0.91
CA SER A 53 -6.90 -12.92 -0.68
C SER A 53 -7.85 -11.82 -1.19
N PRO A 54 -9.07 -12.16 -1.66
CA PRO A 54 -10.07 -11.16 -2.03
C PRO A 54 -10.35 -10.15 -0.90
N LYS A 55 -10.41 -10.63 0.35
CA LYS A 55 -10.61 -9.78 1.52
C LYS A 55 -9.48 -8.76 1.66
N THR A 56 -8.23 -9.20 1.60
CA THR A 56 -7.06 -8.32 1.70
C THR A 56 -7.01 -7.32 0.54
N LEU A 57 -7.36 -7.73 -0.68
CA LEU A 57 -7.42 -6.82 -1.82
C LEU A 57 -8.48 -5.72 -1.59
N SER A 58 -9.68 -6.10 -1.17
CA SER A 58 -10.76 -5.14 -0.86
C SER A 58 -10.38 -4.17 0.26
N GLU A 59 -9.76 -4.65 1.34
CA GLU A 59 -9.31 -3.81 2.46
C GLU A 59 -8.23 -2.81 2.01
N ARG A 60 -7.30 -3.25 1.15
CA ARG A 60 -6.23 -2.39 0.63
C ARG A 60 -6.74 -1.35 -0.35
N LEU A 61 -7.65 -1.71 -1.25
CA LEU A 61 -8.28 -0.77 -2.17
C LEU A 61 -9.04 0.32 -1.39
N ARG A 62 -9.86 -0.07 -0.41
CA ARG A 62 -10.57 0.88 0.45
C ARG A 62 -9.62 1.83 1.18
N SER A 63 -8.56 1.30 1.79
CA SER A 63 -7.56 2.13 2.48
C SER A 63 -6.87 3.12 1.54
N LEU A 64 -6.63 2.74 0.28
CA LEU A 64 -6.05 3.63 -0.72
C LEU A 64 -7.04 4.71 -1.20
N GLU A 65 -8.33 4.38 -1.33
CA GLU A 65 -9.39 5.37 -1.60
C GLU A 65 -9.54 6.37 -0.43
N GLU A 66 -9.51 5.88 0.82
CA GLU A 66 -9.61 6.71 2.03
C GLU A 66 -8.43 7.69 2.18
N GLU A 67 -7.22 7.28 1.80
CA GLU A 67 -6.03 8.15 1.76
C GLU A 67 -5.95 9.00 0.46
N GLY A 68 -6.91 8.87 -0.46
CA GLY A 68 -6.97 9.64 -1.71
C GLY A 68 -5.89 9.30 -2.74
N VAL A 69 -5.35 8.08 -2.67
CA VAL A 69 -4.29 7.59 -3.59
C VAL A 69 -4.89 7.05 -4.89
N ILE A 70 -6.09 6.47 -4.85
CA ILE A 70 -6.81 5.93 -6.01
C ILE A 70 -8.24 6.44 -6.10
#